data_AF-A0A4S2CWU0-F1
#
_entry.id   AF-A0A4S2CWU0-F1
#
_cell.length_a   1.000
_cell.length_b   1.000
_cell.length_c   1.000
_cell.angle_alpha   90.00
_cell.angle_beta   90.00
_cell.angle_gamma   90.00
#
_symmetry.space_group_name_H-M   'P 1'
#
loop_
_entity.id
_entity.type
_entity.pdbx_description
1 polymer ?
#
loop_
_entity_poly.entity_id
_entity_poly.type
_entity_poly.pdbx_seq_one_letter_code
_entity_poly.pdbx_strand_id
1 'polypeptide(L)'
;MTLEQTQASAHPADAVADLTADVAALEFVFSELTRTMDPAALLKVLTYLLRNVRRDLGDAAPSREQAVLIARLQTLMQQTEPEVRKQASALRNEHNRVRKEKARHQADSRRLREHGPRG
;
A
#
# COMPACT_ATOMS: atom_id res chain seq x y z
N MET A 1 58.28 5.79 -16.59
CA MET A 1 56.90 6.01 -17.06
C MET A 1 55.97 5.78 -15.88
N THR A 2 55.57 6.86 -15.22
CA THR A 2 54.62 6.84 -14.10
C THR A 2 53.23 7.10 -14.68
N LEU A 3 52.31 6.15 -14.48
CA LEU A 3 50.90 6.32 -14.80
C LEU A 3 50.25 7.04 -13.61
N GLU A 4 50.08 8.36 -13.73
CA GLU A 4 49.16 9.14 -12.90
C GLU A 4 47.74 8.63 -13.16
N GLN A 5 47.22 7.80 -12.24
CA GLN A 5 45.79 7.55 -12.16
C GLN A 5 45.14 8.84 -11.67
N THR A 6 44.59 9.63 -12.59
CA THR A 6 43.66 10.71 -12.25
C THR A 6 42.47 10.08 -11.51
N GLN A 7 42.50 10.14 -10.18
CA GLN A 7 41.32 9.98 -9.36
C GLN A 7 40.33 11.07 -9.79
N ALA A 8 39.34 10.69 -10.58
CA ALA A 8 38.17 11.52 -10.81
C ALA A 8 37.52 11.77 -9.43
N SER A 9 37.75 12.95 -8.88
CA SER A 9 37.09 13.39 -7.66
C SER A 9 35.62 13.58 -8.02
N ALA A 10 34.78 12.60 -7.71
CA ALA A 10 33.34 12.78 -7.77
C ALA A 10 33.00 14.01 -6.92
N HIS A 11 32.47 15.06 -7.56
CA HIS A 11 32.21 16.31 -6.86
C HIS A 11 31.07 16.05 -5.86
N PRO A 12 31.11 16.59 -4.64
CA PRO A 12 30.05 16.37 -3.66
C PRO A 12 28.68 16.89 -4.15
N ALA A 13 28.65 17.78 -5.14
CA ALA A 13 27.44 18.21 -5.83
C ALA A 13 26.78 17.06 -6.64
N ASP A 14 27.57 16.19 -7.26
CA ASP A 14 27.08 15.05 -8.03
C ASP A 14 26.46 13.99 -7.10
N ALA A 15 27.08 13.73 -5.95
CA ALA A 15 26.55 12.79 -4.95
C ALA A 15 25.21 13.24 -4.34
N VAL A 16 25.02 14.56 -4.15
CA VAL A 16 23.74 15.11 -3.66
C VAL A 16 22.67 15.07 -4.76
N ALA A 17 23.06 15.30 -6.02
CA ALA A 17 22.16 15.20 -7.17
C ALA A 17 21.67 13.76 -7.37
N ASP A 18 22.57 12.78 -7.28
CA ASP A 18 22.25 11.35 -7.38
C ASP A 18 21.28 10.92 -6.26
N LEU A 19 21.56 11.32 -5.01
CA LEU A 19 20.67 11.04 -3.88
C LEU A 19 19.27 11.66 -4.06
N THR A 20 19.20 12.87 -4.63
CA THR A 20 17.93 13.54 -4.91
C THR A 20 17.13 12.80 -5.99
N ALA A 21 17.82 12.31 -7.02
CA ALA A 21 17.20 11.51 -8.08
C ALA A 21 16.68 10.17 -7.54
N ASP A 22 17.44 9.50 -6.68
CA ASP A 22 17.04 8.25 -6.03
C ASP A 22 15.81 8.43 -5.14
N VAL A 23 15.78 9.51 -4.35
CA VAL A 23 14.59 9.86 -3.53
C VAL A 23 13.39 10.12 -4.43
N ALA A 24 13.54 10.90 -5.50
CA ALA A 24 12.45 11.18 -6.44
C ALA A 24 11.95 9.91 -7.14
N ALA A 25 12.84 8.99 -7.52
CA ALA A 25 12.49 7.70 -8.10
C ALA A 25 11.70 6.83 -7.11
N LEU A 26 12.12 6.79 -5.84
CA LEU A 26 11.38 6.08 -4.79
C LEU A 26 10.00 6.68 -4.57
N GLU A 27 9.89 8.01 -4.51
CA GLU A 27 8.59 8.70 -4.37
C GLU A 27 7.66 8.42 -5.56
N PHE A 28 8.21 8.38 -6.77
CA PHE A 28 7.48 8.00 -7.97
C PHE A 28 6.97 6.55 -7.90
N VAL A 29 7.83 5.60 -7.53
CA VAL A 29 7.44 4.19 -7.37
C VAL A 29 6.34 4.05 -6.31
N PHE A 30 6.45 4.74 -5.17
CA PHE A 30 5.39 4.70 -4.15
C PHE A 30 4.07 5.32 -4.65
N SER A 31 4.15 6.40 -5.41
CA SER A 31 2.96 7.04 -5.99
C SER A 31 2.26 6.11 -6.98
N GLU A 32 3.01 5.46 -7.85
CA GLU A 32 2.48 4.48 -8.79
C GLU A 32 1.90 3.25 -8.08
N LEU A 33 2.58 2.73 -7.05
CA LEU A 33 2.05 1.65 -6.23
C LEU A 33 0.72 2.03 -5.57
N THR A 34 0.60 3.25 -5.06
CA THR A 34 -0.63 3.76 -4.46
C THR A 34 -1.75 3.90 -5.48
N ARG A 35 -1.41 4.22 -6.73
CA ARG A 35 -2.37 4.37 -7.82
C ARG A 35 -2.88 3.03 -8.35
N THR A 36 -2.01 2.02 -8.48
CA THR A 36 -2.34 0.77 -9.18
C THR A 36 -2.72 -0.38 -8.27
N MET A 37 -2.28 -0.36 -7.01
CA MET A 37 -2.43 -1.49 -6.10
C MET A 37 -3.73 -1.41 -5.28
N ASP A 38 -4.31 -2.57 -4.98
CA ASP A 38 -5.36 -2.67 -3.96
C ASP A 38 -4.83 -2.11 -2.61
N PRO A 39 -5.54 -1.18 -1.96
CA PRO A 39 -5.13 -0.58 -0.70
C PRO A 39 -4.73 -1.60 0.38
N ALA A 40 -5.43 -2.72 0.48
CA ALA A 40 -5.15 -3.76 1.47
C ALA A 40 -3.87 -4.53 1.13
N ALA A 41 -3.58 -4.72 -0.16
CA ALA A 41 -2.31 -5.30 -0.60
C ALA A 41 -1.15 -4.33 -0.35
N LEU A 42 -1.33 -3.04 -0.65
CA LEU A 42 -0.35 -2.00 -0.39
C LEU A 42 0.00 -1.90 1.10
N LEU A 43 -1.01 -1.89 1.97
CA LEU A 43 -0.79 -1.85 3.42
C LEU A 43 0.02 -3.05 3.93
N LYS A 44 -0.19 -4.25 3.36
CA LYS A 44 0.60 -5.45 3.70
C LYS A 44 2.06 -5.28 3.28
N VAL A 45 2.31 -4.78 2.07
CA VAL A 45 3.68 -4.52 1.58
C VAL A 45 4.39 -3.51 2.48
N LEU A 46 3.76 -2.37 2.79
CA LEU A 46 4.33 -1.35 3.67
C LEU A 46 4.61 -1.90 5.07
N THR A 47 3.70 -2.70 5.62
CA THR A 47 3.88 -3.38 6.92
C THR A 47 5.08 -4.32 6.90
N TYR A 48 5.22 -5.09 5.81
CA TYR A 48 6.32 -6.04 5.64
C TYR A 48 7.67 -5.31 5.52
N LEU A 49 7.73 -4.24 4.74
CA LEU A 49 8.92 -3.40 4.60
C LEU A 49 9.34 -2.79 5.95
N LEU A 50 8.40 -2.18 6.68
CA LEU A 50 8.68 -1.61 8.00
C LEU A 50 9.19 -2.66 8.98
N ARG A 51 8.60 -3.86 8.97
CA ARG A 51 9.05 -4.97 9.81
C ARG A 51 10.47 -5.40 9.46
N ASN A 52 10.80 -5.52 8.18
CA ASN A 52 12.14 -5.92 7.75
C ASN A 52 13.18 -4.87 8.13
N VAL A 53 12.91 -3.59 7.87
CA VAL A 53 13.81 -2.49 8.27
C VAL A 53 14.09 -2.53 9.78
N ARG A 54 13.06 -2.74 10.61
CA ARG A 54 13.24 -2.86 12.07
C ARG A 54 13.98 -4.13 12.48
N ARG A 55 13.74 -5.25 11.80
CA ARG A 55 14.45 -6.51 12.07
C ARG A 55 15.93 -6.39 11.75
N ASP A 56 16.26 -5.77 10.62
CA ASP A 56 17.63 -5.59 10.18
C ASP A 56 18.38 -4.59 11.09
N LEU A 57 17.65 -3.70 11.76
CA LEU A 57 18.17 -2.82 12.80
C LEU A 57 18.50 -3.55 14.12
N GLY A 58 17.71 -4.57 14.47
CA GLY A 58 17.81 -5.24 15.77
C GLY A 58 17.61 -4.26 16.93
N ASP A 59 18.51 -4.31 17.91
CA ASP A 59 18.52 -3.40 19.07
C ASP A 59 19.35 -2.12 18.83
N ALA A 60 19.91 -1.93 17.63
CA ALA A 60 20.73 -0.77 17.32
C ALA A 60 19.87 0.50 17.17
N ALA A 61 20.45 1.65 17.49
CA ALA A 61 19.83 2.93 17.17
C ALA A 61 19.83 3.14 15.64
N PRO A 62 18.73 3.65 15.05
CA PRO A 62 18.65 3.88 13.62
C PRO A 62 19.59 5.00 13.18
N SER A 63 20.25 4.81 12.05
CA SER A 63 20.92 5.90 11.33
C SER A 63 19.90 6.96 10.91
N ARG A 64 20.37 8.16 10.59
CA ARG A 64 19.48 9.25 10.12
C ARG A 64 18.65 8.82 8.90
N GLU A 65 19.28 8.14 7.95
CA GLU A 65 18.62 7.64 6.73
C GLU A 65 17.57 6.57 7.06
N GLN A 66 17.89 5.64 7.96
CA GLN A 66 16.96 4.62 8.42
C GLN A 66 15.76 5.23 9.17
N ALA A 67 16.00 6.24 10.01
CA ALA A 67 14.95 6.96 10.72
C ALA A 67 13.99 7.68 9.73
N VAL A 68 14.55 8.33 8.70
CA VAL A 68 13.77 8.97 7.63
C VAL A 68 12.95 7.95 6.85
N LEU A 69 13.54 6.80 6.49
CA LEU A 69 12.85 5.72 5.80
C LEU A 69 11.69 5.16 6.63
N ILE A 70 11.93 4.89 7.92
CA ILE A 70 10.91 4.41 8.86
C ILE A 70 9.76 5.41 8.95
N ALA A 71 10.07 6.70 9.13
CA ALA A 71 9.06 7.74 9.19
C ALA A 71 8.23 7.81 7.90
N ARG A 72 8.88 7.71 6.73
CA ARG A 72 8.18 7.73 5.44
C ARG A 72 7.25 6.54 5.27
N LEU A 73 7.70 5.33 5.61
CA LEU A 73 6.86 4.12 5.58
C LEU A 73 5.65 4.28 6.50
N GLN A 74 5.83 4.82 7.71
CA GLN A 74 4.75 5.08 8.64
C GLN A 74 3.74 6.10 8.08
N THR A 75 4.21 7.20 7.47
CA THR A 75 3.33 8.18 6.82
C THR A 75 2.49 7.53 5.71
N LEU A 76 3.10 6.73 4.85
CA LEU A 76 2.40 6.03 3.77
C LEU A 76 1.36 5.04 4.31
N MET A 77 1.68 4.33 5.41
CA MET A 77 0.72 3.45 6.07
C MET A 77 -0.49 4.23 6.60
N GLN A 78 -0.26 5.37 7.28
CA GLN A 78 -1.33 6.22 7.80
C GLN A 78 -2.23 6.79 6.69
N GLN A 79 -1.68 7.04 5.50
CA GLN A 79 -2.46 7.46 4.33
C GLN A 79 -3.25 6.31 3.71
N THR A 80 -2.70 5.08 3.73
CA THR A 80 -3.32 3.90 3.11
C THR A 80 -4.41 3.28 3.98
N GLU A 81 -4.26 3.30 5.31
CA GLU A 81 -5.21 2.71 6.27
C GLU A 81 -6.67 3.17 6.09
N PRO A 82 -6.99 4.47 5.91
CA PRO A 82 -8.34 4.93 5.64
C PRO A 82 -8.95 4.31 4.38
N GLU A 83 -8.16 4.15 3.31
CA GLU A 83 -8.63 3.57 2.05
C GLU A 83 -8.97 2.08 2.21
N VAL A 84 -8.16 1.34 2.96
CA VAL A 84 -8.47 -0.06 3.33
C VAL A 84 -9.79 -0.14 4.11
N ARG A 85 -10.01 0.77 5.07
CA ARG A 85 -11.25 0.81 5.86
C ARG A 85 -12.46 1.13 4.99
N LYS A 86 -12.34 2.08 4.04
CA LYS A 86 -13.40 2.41 3.06
C LYS A 86 -13.72 1.22 2.16
N GLN A 87 -12.70 0.54 1.64
CA GLN A 87 -12.90 -0.64 0.80
C GLN A 87 -13.60 -1.76 1.58
N ALA A 88 -13.16 -2.03 2.82
CA ALA A 88 -13.78 -3.04 3.68
C ALA A 88 -15.26 -2.72 4.00
N SER A 89 -15.59 -1.45 4.25
CA SER A 89 -16.97 -1.04 4.50
C SER A 89 -17.84 -1.15 3.24
N ALA A 90 -17.31 -0.77 2.07
CA ALA A 90 -17.99 -0.92 0.78
C ALA A 90 -18.31 -2.39 0.47
N LEU A 91 -17.35 -3.30 0.66
CA LEU A 91 -17.54 -4.74 0.47
C LEU A 91 -18.61 -5.31 1.40
N ARG A 92 -18.63 -4.89 2.68
CA ARG A 92 -19.67 -5.29 3.63
C ARG A 92 -21.05 -4.81 3.22
N ASN A 93 -21.16 -3.57 2.77
CA ASN A 93 -22.41 -3.00 2.31
C ASN A 93 -22.94 -3.73 1.07
N GLU A 94 -22.08 -4.04 0.11
CA GLU A 94 -22.46 -4.77 -1.09
C GLU A 94 -22.91 -6.19 -0.75
N HIS A 95 -22.16 -6.90 0.10
CA HIS A 95 -22.56 -8.23 0.56
C HIS A 95 -23.93 -8.22 1.25
N ASN A 96 -24.19 -7.20 2.10
CA ASN A 96 -25.48 -7.02 2.74
C ASN A 96 -26.59 -6.71 1.73
N ARG A 97 -26.31 -5.93 0.68
CA ARG A 97 -27.25 -5.61 -0.39
C ARG A 97 -27.65 -6.88 -1.15
N VAL A 98 -26.66 -7.65 -1.60
CA VAL A 98 -26.87 -8.94 -2.29
C VAL A 98 -27.66 -9.92 -1.43
N ARG A 99 -27.35 -10.01 -0.13
CA ARG A 99 -28.09 -10.88 0.80
C ARG A 99 -29.56 -10.45 0.94
N LYS A 100 -29.84 -9.16 1.04
CA LYS A 100 -31.22 -8.63 1.10
C LYS A 100 -31.99 -8.90 -0.19
N GLU A 101 -31.36 -8.72 -1.33
CA GLU A 101 -31.95 -9.00 -2.65
C GLU A 101 -32.31 -10.49 -2.81
N LYS A 102 -31.39 -11.39 -2.45
CA LYS A 102 -31.66 -12.84 -2.41
C LYS A 102 -32.83 -13.19 -1.49
N ALA A 103 -32.90 -12.58 -0.31
CA ALA A 103 -34.00 -12.82 0.63
C ALA A 103 -35.36 -12.33 0.07
N ARG A 104 -35.39 -11.20 -0.64
CA ARG A 104 -36.59 -10.70 -1.32
C ARG A 104 -37.05 -11.68 -2.40
N HIS A 105 -36.15 -12.10 -3.30
CA HIS A 105 -36.49 -13.07 -4.35
C HIS A 105 -37.00 -14.40 -3.78
N GLN A 106 -36.42 -14.87 -2.67
CA GLN A 106 -36.91 -16.08 -1.99
C GLN A 106 -38.31 -15.88 -1.40
N ALA A 107 -38.58 -14.73 -0.77
CA ALA A 107 -39.89 -14.41 -0.23
C ALA A 107 -40.94 -14.31 -1.34
N ASP A 108 -40.62 -13.64 -2.45
CA ASP A 108 -41.53 -13.50 -3.59
C ASP A 108 -41.79 -14.86 -4.26
N SER A 109 -40.76 -15.70 -4.40
CA SER A 109 -40.91 -17.06 -4.93
C SER A 109 -41.80 -17.94 -4.03
N ARG A 110 -41.74 -17.77 -2.71
CA ARG A 110 -42.63 -18.50 -1.78
C ARG A 110 -44.08 -18.04 -1.93
N ARG A 111 -44.33 -16.72 -1.99
CA ARG A 111 -45.67 -16.15 -2.20
C ARG A 111 -46.31 -16.64 -3.50
N LEU A 112 -45.54 -16.72 -4.59
CA LEU A 112 -46.01 -17.24 -5.87
C LEU A 112 -46.36 -18.73 -5.81
N ARG A 113 -45.71 -19.52 -4.97
CA ARG A 113 -46.07 -20.95 -4.76
C ARG A 113 -47.30 -21.11 -3.89
N GLU A 114 -47.48 -20.25 -2.90
CA GLU A 114 -48.60 -20.33 -1.95
C GLU A 114 -49.90 -19.72 -2.49
N HIS A 115 -49.80 -18.70 -3.35
CA HIS A 115 -50.95 -17.97 -3.91
C HIS A 115 -51.04 -18.05 -5.45
N GLY A 116 -50.18 -18.82 -6.11
CA GLY A 116 -50.28 -19.08 -7.54
C GLY A 116 -51.57 -19.84 -7.88
N PRO A 117 -52.15 -19.63 -9.08
CA PRO A 117 -53.39 -20.28 -9.45
C PRO A 117 -53.19 -21.80 -9.37
N ARG A 118 -54.00 -22.45 -8.53
CA ARG A 118 -54.12 -23.91 -8.54
C ARG A 118 -54.83 -24.24 -9.85
N GLY A 119 -54.06 -24.66 -10.84
CA GLY A 119 -54.60 -25.38 -12.00
C GLY A 119 -55.22 -26.70 -11.54
#